data_AF-C1FNM7-F1
#
_entry.id   AF-C1FNM7-F1
#
_cell.length_a   1.000
_cell.length_b   1.000
_cell.length_c   1.000
_cell.angle_alpha   90.00
_cell.angle_beta   90.00
_cell.angle_gamma   90.00
#
_symmetry.space_group_name_H-M   'P 1'
#
loop_
_entity.id
_entity.type
_entity.pdbx_description
1 polymer ?
#
loop_
_entity_poly.entity_id
_entity_poly.type
_entity_poly.pdbx_seq_one_letter_code
_entity_poly.pdbx_strand_id
1 'polypeptide(L)'
;MKHTKAKAMLIECCFCDNAGDMNRYNAENMANAIEKGLVGKTTSNSTPSNLMGNNNSRINLDGKTGTINTPSGVNVQSGKSTNSKILGTLANGAKVKLYRKEGEWIYIYYPPHGGYVYGKYIRY
;
A
#
# COMPACT_ATOMS: atom_id res chain seq x y z
N MET A 1 38.95 -5.61 -5.17
CA MET A 1 39.16 -5.35 -3.73
C MET A 1 40.35 -6.19 -3.26
N LYS A 2 41.37 -5.58 -2.64
CA LYS A 2 42.67 -6.25 -2.40
C LYS A 2 42.71 -7.24 -1.24
N HIS A 3 41.73 -7.18 -0.32
CA HIS A 3 41.75 -7.95 0.94
C HIS A 3 40.55 -8.89 1.14
N THR A 4 39.74 -9.14 0.11
CA THR A 4 38.62 -10.08 0.20
C THR A 4 38.97 -11.40 -0.49
N LYS A 5 38.66 -12.52 0.17
CA LYS A 5 38.81 -13.86 -0.39
C LYS A 5 37.57 -14.31 -1.20
N ALA A 6 36.42 -13.65 -1.00
CA ALA A 6 35.18 -13.93 -1.73
C ALA A 6 35.10 -13.13 -3.04
N LYS A 7 34.23 -13.56 -3.97
CA LYS A 7 33.93 -12.79 -5.19
C LYS A 7 33.38 -11.41 -4.79
N ALA A 8 33.95 -10.35 -5.33
CA ALA A 8 33.57 -8.98 -4.98
C ALA A 8 33.60 -8.05 -6.18
N MET A 9 32.71 -7.06 -6.14
CA MET A 9 32.59 -5.96 -7.10
C MET A 9 32.48 -4.66 -6.29
N LEU A 10 33.11 -3.59 -6.76
CA LEU A 10 32.90 -2.24 -6.23
C LEU A 10 32.09 -1.47 -7.26
N ILE A 11 31.01 -0.83 -6.81
CA ILE A 11 30.13 -0.04 -7.66
C ILE A 11 30.20 1.40 -7.20
N GLU A 12 30.60 2.29 -8.09
CA GLU A 12 30.55 3.74 -7.89
C GLU A 12 29.32 4.26 -8.64
N CYS A 13 28.27 4.59 -7.88
CA CYS A 13 26.97 4.89 -8.48
C CYS A 13 26.88 6.30 -9.08
N CYS A 14 27.60 7.28 -8.52
CA CYS A 14 27.56 8.69 -8.91
C CYS A 14 28.76 9.45 -8.34
N PHE A 15 29.06 10.62 -8.93
CA PHE A 15 29.98 11.60 -8.35
C PHE A 15 29.22 12.54 -7.39
N CYS A 16 29.69 12.65 -6.15
CA CYS A 16 29.02 13.45 -5.11
C CYS A 16 29.22 14.97 -5.27
N ASP A 17 30.23 15.37 -6.02
CA ASP A 17 30.58 16.76 -6.33
C ASP A 17 29.99 17.24 -7.66
N ASN A 18 29.33 16.35 -8.41
CA ASN A 18 28.61 16.70 -9.63
C ASN A 18 27.12 16.91 -9.33
N ALA A 19 26.66 18.16 -9.39
CA ALA A 19 25.25 18.51 -9.22
C ALA A 19 24.34 17.77 -10.21
N GLY A 20 24.82 17.50 -11.43
CA GLY A 20 24.07 16.75 -12.43
C GLY A 20 23.79 15.30 -12.05
N ASP A 21 24.70 14.65 -11.33
CA ASP A 21 24.53 13.27 -10.87
C ASP A 21 23.68 13.23 -9.61
N MET A 22 23.92 14.14 -8.67
CA MET A 22 23.12 14.24 -7.44
C MET A 22 21.64 14.54 -7.72
N ASN A 23 21.35 15.33 -8.76
CA ASN A 23 19.96 15.58 -9.20
C ASN A 23 19.26 14.33 -9.76
N ARG A 24 20.02 13.34 -10.24
CA ARG A 24 19.49 12.07 -10.77
C ARG A 24 19.59 10.92 -9.76
N TYR A 25 20.37 11.11 -8.71
CA TYR A 25 20.60 10.11 -7.68
C TYR A 25 19.29 9.77 -6.97
N ASN A 26 18.94 8.48 -6.97
CA ASN A 26 17.85 7.94 -6.17
C ASN A 26 18.26 6.56 -5.63
N ALA A 27 18.33 6.44 -4.31
CA ALA A 27 18.83 5.25 -3.62
C ALA A 27 18.04 3.98 -3.98
N GLU A 28 16.71 4.10 -4.05
CA GLU A 28 15.82 2.98 -4.31
C GLU A 28 16.00 2.44 -5.73
N ASN A 29 16.06 3.33 -6.73
CA ASN A 29 16.22 2.95 -8.13
C ASN A 29 17.57 2.26 -8.38
N MET A 30 18.64 2.73 -7.74
CA MET A 30 19.96 2.09 -7.87
C MET A 30 19.97 0.72 -7.18
N ALA A 31 19.38 0.58 -6.00
CA ALA A 31 19.27 -0.70 -5.31
C ALA A 31 18.54 -1.73 -6.17
N ASN A 32 17.40 -1.34 -6.76
CA ASN A 32 16.61 -2.19 -7.66
C ASN A 32 17.40 -2.59 -8.93
N ALA A 33 18.19 -1.68 -9.49
CA ALA A 33 19.02 -1.97 -10.66
C ALA A 33 20.15 -2.96 -10.34
N ILE A 34 20.81 -2.80 -9.18
CA ILE A 34 21.85 -3.71 -8.70
C ILE A 34 21.27 -5.11 -8.45
N GLU A 35 20.13 -5.17 -7.77
CA GLU A 35 19.43 -6.42 -7.49
C GLU A 35 19.06 -7.16 -8.79
N LYS A 36 18.48 -6.44 -9.76
CA LYS A 36 18.16 -6.99 -11.08
C LYS A 36 19.41 -7.50 -11.80
N GLY A 37 20.51 -6.75 -11.75
CA GLY A 37 21.77 -7.13 -12.39
C GLY A 37 22.39 -8.38 -11.78
N LEU A 38 22.25 -8.57 -10.46
CA LEU A 38 22.84 -9.71 -9.75
C LEU A 38 21.98 -10.99 -9.84
N VAL A 39 20.66 -10.84 -9.75
CA VAL A 39 19.71 -11.98 -9.65
C VAL A 39 19.11 -12.33 -11.03
N GLY A 40 19.20 -11.44 -12.01
CA GLY A 40 18.64 -11.63 -13.35
C GLY A 40 17.11 -11.54 -13.41
N LYS A 41 16.46 -11.15 -12.31
CA LYS A 41 15.01 -10.99 -12.20
C LYS A 41 14.71 -9.74 -11.38
N THR A 42 13.68 -8.99 -11.77
CA THR A 42 13.13 -7.91 -10.95
C THR A 42 12.33 -8.51 -9.80
N THR A 43 12.78 -8.34 -8.58
CA THR A 43 11.98 -8.54 -7.38
C THR A 43 11.08 -7.31 -7.20
N SER A 44 9.80 -7.54 -7.01
CA SER A 44 8.81 -6.47 -6.84
C SER A 44 8.71 -6.06 -5.38
N ASN A 45 9.76 -5.48 -4.81
CA ASN A 45 9.67 -4.75 -3.56
C ASN A 45 9.58 -3.25 -3.85
N SER A 46 8.46 -2.87 -4.45
CA SER A 46 8.05 -1.49 -4.63
C SER A 46 7.75 -0.84 -3.28
N THR A 47 8.44 0.25 -2.96
CA THR A 47 7.71 1.42 -2.46
C THR A 47 8.05 2.61 -3.34
N PRO A 48 7.19 2.89 -4.32
CA PRO A 48 6.77 4.26 -4.57
C PRO A 48 5.25 4.35 -4.47
N SER A 49 4.79 5.29 -3.66
CA SER A 49 3.46 5.87 -3.76
C SER A 49 3.28 6.50 -5.15
N ASN A 50 2.71 5.76 -6.11
CA ASN A 50 1.59 6.23 -6.92
C ASN A 50 0.98 5.07 -7.71
N LEU A 51 -0.35 5.09 -7.71
CA LEU A 51 -1.28 4.07 -8.15
C LEU A 51 -1.05 3.59 -9.60
N MET A 52 -1.01 2.27 -9.83
CA MET A 52 -2.04 1.54 -10.60
C MET A 52 -1.68 0.04 -10.74
N GLY A 53 -2.57 -0.82 -10.23
CA GLY A 53 -2.88 -2.13 -10.83
C GLY A 53 -2.06 -3.35 -10.42
N ASN A 54 -2.37 -3.97 -9.27
CA ASN A 54 -2.44 -5.44 -9.22
C ASN A 54 -3.33 -5.98 -8.07
N ASN A 55 -4.16 -6.96 -8.44
CA ASN A 55 -5.38 -7.40 -7.75
C ASN A 55 -5.13 -8.38 -6.59
N ASN A 56 -4.29 -7.99 -5.63
CA ASN A 56 -4.34 -8.54 -4.26
C ASN A 56 -3.59 -7.69 -3.22
N SER A 57 -3.44 -6.39 -3.46
CA SER A 57 -2.74 -5.50 -2.52
C SER A 57 -3.69 -4.99 -1.44
N ARG A 58 -3.42 -5.40 -0.20
CA ARG A 58 -3.99 -4.78 0.99
C ARG A 58 -3.38 -3.38 1.14
N ILE A 59 -4.18 -2.32 0.96
CA ILE A 59 -3.77 -0.93 1.18
C ILE A 59 -3.96 -0.61 2.66
N ASN A 60 -2.92 -0.11 3.33
CA ASN A 60 -3.02 0.35 4.72
C ASN A 60 -3.76 1.69 4.79
N LEU A 61 -4.80 1.76 5.62
CA LEU A 61 -5.61 2.95 5.88
C LEU A 61 -5.68 3.27 7.38
N ASP A 62 -4.84 2.65 8.20
CA ASP A 62 -4.84 2.83 9.64
C ASP A 62 -4.57 4.29 10.01
N GLY A 63 -5.26 4.77 11.05
CA GLY A 63 -5.26 6.18 11.46
C GLY A 63 -6.06 7.13 10.55
N LYS A 64 -6.55 6.70 9.38
CA LYS A 64 -7.42 7.54 8.53
C LYS A 64 -8.88 7.49 8.99
N THR A 65 -9.61 8.56 8.69
CA THR A 65 -11.06 8.64 8.90
C THR A 65 -11.77 8.72 7.56
N GLY A 66 -12.80 7.91 7.38
CA GLY A 66 -13.69 7.98 6.23
C GLY A 66 -15.08 8.47 6.62
N THR A 67 -15.81 8.98 5.63
CA THR A 67 -17.21 9.38 5.76
C THR A 67 -18.08 8.56 4.82
N ILE A 68 -19.19 8.02 5.33
CA ILE A 68 -20.16 7.28 4.51
C ILE A 68 -20.85 8.25 3.55
N ASN A 69 -20.84 7.91 2.27
CA ASN A 69 -21.44 8.70 1.20
C ASN A 69 -22.41 7.85 0.38
N THR A 70 -23.56 7.55 0.99
CA THR A 70 -24.68 6.86 0.33
C THR A 70 -25.98 7.24 1.03
N PRO A 71 -27.01 7.73 0.31
CA PRO A 71 -28.25 8.21 0.92
C PRO A 71 -28.95 7.16 1.81
N SER A 72 -28.88 5.88 1.45
CA SER A 72 -29.52 4.78 2.18
C SER A 72 -28.71 4.27 3.38
N GLY A 73 -27.51 4.82 3.64
CA GLY A 73 -26.55 4.19 4.54
C GLY A 73 -25.93 2.92 3.95
N VAL A 74 -25.07 2.25 4.74
CA VAL A 74 -24.33 1.06 4.33
C VAL A 74 -24.25 0.03 5.44
N ASN A 75 -24.28 -1.25 5.07
CA ASN A 75 -24.13 -2.36 6.01
C ASN A 75 -22.65 -2.64 6.28
N VAL A 76 -22.33 -2.86 7.55
CA VAL A 76 -21.04 -3.41 8.01
C VAL A 76 -21.17 -4.93 8.02
N GLN A 77 -20.28 -5.60 7.30
CA GLN A 77 -20.34 -7.04 7.08
C GLN A 77 -19.17 -7.77 7.73
N SER A 78 -19.36 -9.03 8.11
CA SER A 78 -18.31 -9.85 8.73
C SER A 78 -17.20 -10.26 7.77
N GLY A 79 -17.45 -10.19 6.45
CA GLY A 79 -16.52 -10.63 5.41
C GLY A 79 -16.58 -9.77 4.15
N LYS A 80 -15.63 -10.00 3.25
CA LYS A 80 -15.46 -9.30 1.95
C LYS A 80 -16.43 -9.81 0.88
N SER A 81 -17.70 -9.96 1.22
CA SER A 81 -18.75 -10.48 0.34
C SER A 81 -20.09 -9.93 0.75
N THR A 82 -20.97 -9.65 -0.21
CA THR A 82 -22.35 -9.18 0.00
C THR A 82 -23.26 -10.21 0.67
N ASN A 83 -22.82 -11.47 0.73
CA ASN A 83 -23.56 -12.56 1.36
C ASN A 83 -23.06 -12.85 2.79
N SER A 84 -22.15 -12.02 3.30
CA SER A 84 -21.62 -12.20 4.65
C SER A 84 -22.64 -11.74 5.70
N LYS A 85 -22.45 -12.20 6.95
CA LYS A 85 -23.31 -11.77 8.06
C LYS A 85 -23.21 -10.26 8.24
N ILE A 86 -24.36 -9.60 8.33
CA ILE A 86 -24.45 -8.18 8.66
C ILE A 86 -24.18 -8.02 10.16
N LEU A 87 -23.18 -7.21 10.50
CA LEU A 87 -22.80 -6.88 11.87
C LEU A 87 -23.48 -5.61 12.38
N GLY A 88 -23.87 -4.72 11.46
CA GLY A 88 -24.54 -3.47 11.77
C GLY A 88 -24.74 -2.59 10.55
N THR A 89 -25.24 -1.38 10.77
CA THR A 89 -25.51 -0.39 9.72
C THR A 89 -24.93 0.97 10.10
N LEU A 90 -24.49 1.71 9.08
CA LEU A 90 -23.97 3.07 9.21
C LEU A 90 -24.81 4.01 8.36
N ALA A 91 -25.30 5.09 8.97
CA ALA A 91 -26.06 6.11 8.27
C ALA A 91 -25.17 6.93 7.31
N ASN A 92 -25.81 7.60 6.34
CA ASN A 92 -25.13 8.57 5.50
C ASN A 92 -24.45 9.66 6.34
N GLY A 93 -23.24 10.07 5.97
CA GLY A 93 -22.46 11.08 6.70
C GLY A 93 -21.79 10.57 7.99
N ALA A 94 -22.00 9.31 8.39
CA ALA A 94 -21.32 8.74 9.54
C ALA A 94 -19.80 8.72 9.31
N LYS A 95 -19.04 9.13 10.33
CA LYS A 95 -17.57 9.08 10.32
C LYS A 95 -17.08 7.77 10.92
N VAL A 96 -16.12 7.13 10.27
CA VAL A 96 -15.56 5.84 10.69
C VAL A 96 -14.04 5.87 10.62
N LYS A 97 -13.38 5.21 11.58
CA LYS A 97 -11.94 4.97 11.52
C LYS A 97 -11.65 3.81 10.58
N LEU A 98 -10.73 3.99 9.66
CA LEU A 98 -10.36 2.99 8.65
C LEU A 98 -9.15 2.18 9.12
N TYR A 99 -9.02 0.94 8.64
CA TYR A 99 -7.85 0.11 8.92
C TYR A 99 -7.13 -0.32 7.64
N ARG A 100 -7.84 -0.94 6.71
CA ARG A 100 -7.23 -1.44 5.46
C ARG A 100 -8.26 -1.54 4.34
N LYS A 101 -7.82 -1.35 3.11
CA LYS A 101 -8.59 -1.72 1.90
C LYS A 101 -8.04 -3.01 1.33
N GLU A 102 -8.93 -3.93 1.01
CA GLU A 102 -8.63 -5.23 0.42
C GLU A 102 -9.55 -5.45 -0.79
N GLY A 103 -9.01 -5.21 -1.98
CA GLY A 103 -9.83 -5.15 -3.19
C GLY A 103 -10.87 -4.03 -3.07
N GLU A 104 -12.13 -4.37 -3.28
CA GLU A 104 -13.25 -3.41 -3.23
C GLU A 104 -13.83 -3.20 -1.82
N TRP A 105 -13.23 -3.82 -0.79
CA TRP A 105 -13.72 -3.75 0.58
C TRP A 105 -12.76 -2.99 1.47
N ILE A 106 -13.30 -2.27 2.45
CA ILE A 106 -12.54 -1.56 3.47
C ILE A 106 -12.92 -2.14 4.82
N TYR A 107 -11.92 -2.60 5.57
CA TYR A 107 -12.09 -2.94 6.97
C TYR A 107 -12.04 -1.67 7.81
N ILE A 108 -13.04 -1.49 8.66
CA ILE A 108 -13.20 -0.34 9.55
C ILE A 108 -13.15 -0.80 11.00
N TYR A 109 -12.74 0.10 11.90
CA TYR A 109 -12.93 -0.08 13.32
C TYR A 109 -14.41 0.16 13.65
N TYR A 110 -15.08 -0.91 14.06
CA TYR A 110 -16.50 -0.92 14.39
C TYR A 110 -16.69 -1.74 15.66
N PRO A 111 -17.08 -1.13 16.79
CA PRO A 111 -17.20 -1.87 18.04
C PRO A 111 -18.21 -3.03 17.95
N PRO A 112 -17.95 -4.19 18.58
CA PRO A 112 -16.72 -4.55 19.31
C PRO A 112 -15.61 -5.21 18.46
N HIS A 113 -15.89 -5.67 17.23
CA HIS A 113 -15.00 -6.61 16.51
C HIS A 113 -14.51 -6.15 15.12
N GLY A 114 -14.80 -4.92 14.71
CA GLY A 114 -14.53 -4.41 13.36
C GLY A 114 -15.41 -5.06 12.30
N GLY A 115 -15.29 -4.57 11.06
CA GLY A 115 -16.06 -5.14 9.95
C GLY A 115 -15.73 -4.52 8.60
N TYR A 116 -16.28 -5.11 7.55
CA TYR A 116 -16.06 -4.72 6.16
C TYR A 116 -17.20 -3.89 5.61
N VAL A 117 -16.84 -2.84 4.88
CA VAL A 117 -17.77 -1.98 4.13
C VAL A 117 -17.27 -1.90 2.69
N TYR A 118 -18.21 -1.87 1.75
CA TYR A 118 -17.86 -1.77 0.34
C TYR A 118 -17.30 -0.37 0.03
N GLY A 119 -16.10 -0.32 -0.52
CA GLY A 119 -15.27 0.90 -0.60
C GLY A 119 -15.90 2.04 -1.38
N LYS A 120 -16.77 1.75 -2.37
CA LYS A 120 -17.45 2.80 -3.16
C LYS A 120 -18.33 3.73 -2.31
N TYR A 121 -18.71 3.31 -1.11
CA TYR A 121 -19.58 4.06 -0.21
C TYR A 121 -18.82 4.88 0.83
N ILE A 122 -17.48 4.88 0.82
CA ILE A 122 -16.65 5.62 1.78
C ILE A 122 -15.79 6.64 1.02
N ARG A 123 -15.82 7.90 1.47
CA ARG A 123 -14.87 8.93 1.04
C ARG A 123 -13.85 9.19 2.15
N TYR A 124 -12.55 9.20 1.82
CA TYR A 124 -11.43 9.32 2.75
C TYR A 124 -10.17 9.86 2.08
#